data_AF-A0A2P5MCI6-F1
#
_entry.id   AF-A0A2P5MCI6-F1
#
_cell.length_a   1.000
_cell.length_b   1.000
_cell.length_c   1.000
_cell.angle_alpha   90.00
_cell.angle_beta   90.00
_cell.angle_gamma   90.00
#
_symmetry.space_group_name_H-M   'P 1'
#
loop_
_entity.id
_entity.type
_entity.pdbx_description
1 polymer ?
#
loop_
_entity_poly.entity_id
_entity_poly.type
_entity_poly.pdbx_seq_one_letter_code
_entity_poly.pdbx_strand_id
1 'polypeptide(L)'
;MTMKTALKILAFTSALFLSAINSSAASTVVLTPSTTNINVGDSFTVDVIFSSALAGITSPDELLAFGFNAGATSQLALIGSSVASIFDDTSALLGLSAAGLAFPSISVDGSTPDFVLASFTFQALTAGLANFSVSTDLTDLNQGLFFAGLDDAIAINGSLDLTVAAVPVPAAVWLFLSGVGALRLHRKTR
;
A
#
# COMPACT_ATOMS: atom_id res chain seq x y z
N MET A 1 -4.11 -0.30 -56.15
CA MET A 1 -4.47 -0.69 -54.76
C MET A 1 -5.49 0.31 -54.26
N THR A 2 -6.74 -0.13 -54.05
CA THR A 2 -7.87 0.78 -53.80
C THR A 2 -7.86 1.24 -52.34
N MET A 3 -8.35 2.46 -52.08
CA MET A 3 -8.36 3.10 -50.75
C MET A 3 -9.03 2.24 -49.65
N LYS A 4 -9.87 1.29 -50.04
CA LYS A 4 -10.51 0.29 -49.16
C LYS A 4 -9.55 -0.78 -48.62
N THR A 5 -8.46 -1.09 -49.34
CA THR A 5 -7.44 -2.06 -48.91
C THR A 5 -6.48 -1.44 -47.89
N ALA A 6 -6.15 -0.16 -48.05
CA ALA A 6 -5.32 0.58 -47.09
C ALA A 6 -6.04 0.77 -45.74
N LEU A 7 -7.35 1.03 -45.77
CA LEU A 7 -8.16 1.21 -44.56
C LEU A 7 -8.31 -0.08 -43.73
N LYS A 8 -8.36 -1.25 -44.38
CA LYS A 8 -8.40 -2.55 -43.69
C LYS A 8 -7.06 -2.92 -43.05
N ILE A 9 -5.95 -2.53 -43.67
CA ILE A 9 -4.60 -2.77 -43.11
C ILE A 9 -4.33 -1.84 -41.92
N LEU A 10 -4.82 -0.59 -41.97
CA LEU A 10 -4.72 0.34 -40.84
C LEU A 10 -5.62 -0.05 -39.66
N ALA A 11 -6.77 -0.68 -39.93
CA ALA A 11 -7.65 -1.20 -38.89
C ALA A 11 -7.10 -2.46 -38.19
N PHE A 12 -6.19 -3.20 -38.84
CA PHE A 12 -5.60 -4.41 -38.27
C PHE A 12 -4.40 -4.13 -37.36
N THR A 13 -3.66 -3.03 -37.58
CA THR A 13 -2.52 -2.65 -36.75
C THR A 13 -2.91 -1.91 -35.46
N SER A 14 -4.11 -1.32 -35.40
CA SER A 14 -4.61 -0.67 -34.18
C SER A 14 -5.13 -1.65 -33.12
N ALA A 15 -5.33 -2.92 -33.47
CA ALA A 15 -5.82 -3.96 -32.55
C ALA A 15 -4.69 -4.73 -31.84
N LEU A 16 -3.42 -4.50 -32.21
CA LEU A 16 -2.28 -5.25 -31.67
C LEU A 16 -1.50 -4.50 -30.56
N PHE A 17 -1.92 -3.29 -30.19
CA PHE A 17 -1.18 -2.41 -29.28
C PHE A 17 -1.77 -2.28 -27.86
N LEU A 18 -2.75 -3.10 -27.48
CA LEU A 18 -3.43 -2.97 -26.18
C LEU A 18 -3.49 -4.28 -25.39
N SER A 19 -2.34 -4.94 -25.28
CA SER A 19 -2.15 -5.98 -24.26
C SER A 19 -0.76 -5.85 -23.66
N ALA A 20 -0.51 -4.70 -23.03
CA ALA A 20 0.46 -4.65 -21.95
C ALA A 20 -0.13 -5.52 -20.83
N ILE A 21 0.25 -6.79 -20.84
CA ILE A 21 0.00 -7.70 -19.72
C ILE A 21 0.85 -7.12 -18.60
N ASN A 22 0.23 -6.34 -17.71
CA ASN A 22 0.85 -6.04 -16.43
C ASN A 22 0.96 -7.39 -15.73
N SER A 23 2.14 -8.02 -15.82
CA SER A 23 2.47 -9.16 -14.97
C SER A 23 2.49 -8.63 -13.55
N SER A 24 1.34 -8.64 -12.89
CA SER A 24 1.27 -8.38 -11.46
C SER A 24 2.11 -9.47 -10.81
N ALA A 25 3.21 -9.09 -10.16
CA ALA A 25 3.94 -10.01 -9.31
C ALA A 25 2.95 -10.64 -8.32
N ALA A 26 3.09 -11.94 -8.07
CA ALA A 26 2.25 -12.60 -7.08
C ALA A 26 2.46 -11.91 -5.72
N SER A 27 1.36 -11.58 -5.05
CA SER A 27 1.40 -11.01 -3.70
C SER A 27 1.98 -12.06 -2.77
N THR A 28 2.97 -11.69 -1.98
CA THR A 28 3.60 -12.58 -0.98
C THR A 28 3.24 -12.19 0.45
N VAL A 29 2.59 -11.03 0.61
CA VAL A 29 2.08 -10.52 1.87
C VAL A 29 0.61 -10.12 1.74
N VAL A 30 -0.06 -10.00 2.88
CA VAL A 30 -1.41 -9.45 3.01
C VAL A 30 -1.31 -8.07 3.63
N LEU A 31 -2.00 -7.09 3.04
CA LEU A 31 -2.08 -5.74 3.58
C LEU A 31 -3.46 -5.53 4.21
N THR A 32 -3.51 -5.26 5.51
CA THR A 32 -4.77 -5.14 6.25
C THR A 32 -4.87 -3.77 6.92
N PRO A 33 -5.84 -2.92 6.51
CA PRO A 33 -6.06 -1.65 7.19
C PRO A 33 -6.81 -1.87 8.51
N SER A 34 -6.55 -1.03 9.51
CA SER A 34 -7.24 -1.07 10.81
C SER A 34 -8.73 -0.69 10.72
N THR A 35 -9.11 0.01 9.64
CA THR A 35 -10.49 0.37 9.32
C THR A 35 -10.69 0.42 7.81
N THR A 36 -11.89 0.08 7.34
CA THR A 36 -12.30 0.25 5.95
C THR A 36 -13.05 1.56 5.70
N ASN A 37 -13.47 2.25 6.77
CA ASN A 37 -14.13 3.54 6.69
C ASN A 37 -13.13 4.63 7.09
N ILE A 38 -12.54 5.27 6.09
CA ILE A 38 -11.49 6.29 6.25
C ILE A 38 -12.05 7.60 5.73
N ASN A 39 -12.05 8.64 6.57
CA ASN A 39 -12.43 9.99 6.17
C ASN A 39 -11.20 10.90 6.15
N VAL A 40 -11.28 11.99 5.38
CA VAL A 40 -10.26 13.04 5.39
C VAL A 40 -10.04 13.55 6.81
N GLY A 41 -8.79 13.56 7.25
CA GLY A 41 -8.35 13.95 8.59
C GLY A 41 -8.11 12.77 9.54
N ASP A 42 -8.66 11.59 9.23
CA ASP A 42 -8.50 10.40 10.06
C ASP A 42 -7.05 9.89 10.04
N SER A 43 -6.65 9.25 11.15
CA SER A 43 -5.43 8.45 11.24
C SER A 43 -5.79 6.98 11.36
N PHE A 44 -5.10 6.13 10.59
CA PHE A 44 -5.32 4.68 10.57
C PHE A 44 -4.00 3.96 10.34
N THR A 45 -3.96 2.65 10.64
CA THR A 45 -2.78 1.82 10.38
C THR A 45 -3.06 0.82 9.26
N VAL A 46 -2.01 0.42 8.55
CA VAL A 46 -2.02 -0.71 7.64
C VAL A 46 -0.93 -1.67 8.07
N ASP A 47 -1.32 -2.89 8.39
CA ASP A 47 -0.42 -3.96 8.76
C ASP A 47 0.02 -4.72 7.51
N VAL A 48 1.33 -4.94 7.41
CA VAL A 48 1.96 -5.82 6.43
C VAL A 48 2.13 -7.17 7.08
N ILE A 49 1.34 -8.14 6.62
CA ILE A 49 1.22 -9.46 7.22
C ILE A 49 1.93 -10.48 6.33
N PHE A 50 2.87 -11.20 6.92
CA PHE A 50 3.47 -12.38 6.31
C PHE A 50 2.44 -13.50 6.24
N SER A 51 2.39 -14.17 5.10
CA SER A 51 1.59 -15.39 4.94
C SER A 51 2.41 -16.48 4.25
N SER A 52 2.57 -17.60 4.94
CA SER A 52 3.32 -18.77 4.45
C SER A 52 2.77 -19.32 3.14
N ALA A 53 1.44 -19.31 3.00
CA ALA A 53 0.75 -19.76 1.79
C ALA A 53 1.04 -18.86 0.57
N LEU A 54 1.08 -17.54 0.76
CA LEU A 54 1.36 -16.58 -0.31
C LEU A 54 2.86 -16.53 -0.65
N ALA A 55 3.72 -16.75 0.34
CA ALA A 55 5.16 -16.88 0.14
C ALA A 55 5.58 -18.22 -0.50
N GLY A 56 4.65 -19.18 -0.69
CA GLY A 56 4.93 -20.46 -1.31
C GLY A 56 5.75 -21.42 -0.44
N ILE A 57 5.78 -21.18 0.89
CA ILE A 57 6.52 -22.03 1.83
C ILE A 57 5.73 -23.32 2.04
N THR A 58 6.32 -24.45 1.62
CA THR A 58 5.68 -25.78 1.68
C THR A 58 6.39 -26.75 2.61
N SER A 59 7.64 -26.47 2.96
CA SER A 59 8.44 -27.22 3.93
C SER A 59 8.82 -26.32 5.10
N PRO A 60 9.09 -26.90 6.29
CA PRO A 60 9.62 -26.15 7.42
C PRO A 60 10.95 -25.48 7.05
N ASP A 61 11.06 -24.20 7.38
CA ASP A 61 12.27 -23.40 7.26
C ASP A 61 12.32 -22.35 8.38
N GLU A 62 13.41 -21.62 8.51
CA GLU A 62 13.62 -20.60 9.53
C GLU A 62 13.72 -19.22 8.88
N LEU A 63 12.74 -18.35 9.16
CA LEU A 63 12.80 -16.94 8.80
C LEU A 63 13.84 -16.24 9.68
N LEU A 64 14.83 -15.65 9.03
CA LEU A 64 15.96 -14.97 9.64
C LEU A 64 15.81 -13.46 9.62
N ALA A 65 15.29 -12.90 8.52
CA ALA A 65 15.16 -11.46 8.35
C ALA A 65 14.13 -11.11 7.28
N PHE A 66 13.71 -9.85 7.28
CA PHE A 66 12.97 -9.26 6.17
C PHE A 66 13.42 -7.82 5.92
N GLY A 67 13.21 -7.33 4.69
CA GLY A 67 13.38 -5.93 4.35
C GLY A 67 12.58 -5.55 3.11
N PHE A 68 11.94 -4.39 3.10
CA PHE A 68 11.19 -3.91 1.93
C PHE A 68 10.99 -2.39 1.95
N ASN A 69 10.57 -1.87 0.80
CA ASN A 69 10.14 -0.49 0.64
C ASN A 69 8.63 -0.38 0.54
N ALA A 70 8.10 0.75 0.99
CA ALA A 70 6.69 1.05 1.00
C ALA A 70 6.42 2.35 0.25
N GLY A 71 5.32 2.38 -0.51
CA GLY A 71 4.88 3.52 -1.29
C GLY A 71 3.40 3.80 -1.06
N ALA A 72 3.04 5.07 -0.98
CA ALA A 72 1.64 5.49 -0.89
C ALA A 72 1.38 6.65 -1.87
N THR A 73 0.14 6.75 -2.32
CA THR A 73 -0.30 7.88 -3.15
C THR A 73 -0.48 9.14 -2.30
N SER A 74 -0.51 10.31 -2.97
CA SER A 74 -0.53 11.63 -2.30
C SER A 74 -1.78 11.92 -1.46
N GLN A 75 -2.82 11.09 -1.55
CA GLN A 75 -3.99 11.15 -0.67
C GLN A 75 -3.66 10.75 0.77
N LEU A 76 -2.54 10.03 0.99
CA LEU A 76 -2.11 9.55 2.29
C LEU A 76 -0.76 10.20 2.66
N ALA A 77 -0.66 10.67 3.90
CA ALA A 77 0.62 11.03 4.51
C ALA A 77 1.07 9.90 5.42
N LEU A 78 2.26 9.35 5.18
CA LEU A 78 2.91 8.46 6.14
C LEU A 78 3.37 9.30 7.33
N ILE A 79 2.83 9.01 8.52
CA ILE A 79 3.15 9.72 9.76
C ILE A 79 4.01 8.89 10.71
N GLY A 80 4.09 7.57 10.49
CA GLY A 80 5.00 6.70 11.23
C GLY A 80 4.97 5.27 10.71
N SER A 81 5.99 4.50 11.06
CA SER A 81 6.07 3.07 10.85
C SER A 81 6.64 2.39 12.09
N SER A 82 6.33 1.11 12.26
CA SER A 82 6.89 0.27 13.31
C SER A 82 7.06 -1.15 12.82
N VAL A 83 8.20 -1.76 13.08
CA VAL A 83 8.42 -3.19 12.89
C VAL A 83 7.79 -3.96 14.06
N ALA A 84 7.25 -5.16 13.79
CA ALA A 84 6.66 -6.00 14.83
C ALA A 84 7.71 -6.39 15.88
N SER A 85 7.32 -6.43 17.16
CA SER A 85 8.23 -6.61 18.29
C SER A 85 8.97 -7.95 18.34
N ILE A 86 8.58 -8.91 17.51
CA ILE A 86 9.27 -10.19 17.35
C ILE A 86 10.56 -10.07 16.53
N PHE A 87 10.81 -8.90 15.93
CA PHE A 87 12.01 -8.57 15.17
C PHE A 87 12.76 -7.41 15.82
N ASP A 88 14.08 -7.42 15.66
CA ASP A 88 14.91 -6.25 15.92
C ASP A 88 14.85 -5.31 14.71
N ASP A 89 14.34 -4.09 14.92
CA ASP A 89 14.18 -3.09 13.86
C ASP A 89 15.54 -2.58 13.35
N THR A 90 15.81 -2.83 12.08
CA THR A 90 17.02 -2.39 11.38
C THR A 90 16.72 -1.45 10.21
N SER A 91 15.47 -0.99 10.08
CA SER A 91 14.97 -0.19 8.95
C SER A 91 15.81 1.07 8.73
N ALA A 92 16.09 1.81 9.81
CA ALA A 92 16.85 3.06 9.74
C ALA A 92 18.33 2.84 9.37
N LEU A 93 18.92 1.72 9.79
CA LEU A 93 20.30 1.37 9.46
C LEU A 93 20.45 1.02 7.98
N LEU A 94 19.45 0.34 7.43
CA LEU A 94 19.46 -0.15 6.05
C LEU A 94 18.83 0.85 5.05
N GLY A 95 18.23 1.94 5.52
CA GLY A 95 17.58 2.93 4.67
C GLY A 95 16.31 2.41 3.99
N LEU A 96 15.63 1.44 4.61
CA LEU A 96 14.42 0.80 4.10
C LEU A 96 13.18 1.31 4.83
N SER A 97 12.01 1.12 4.23
CA SER A 97 10.73 1.51 4.85
C SER A 97 10.39 0.64 6.06
N ALA A 98 10.71 -0.65 5.99
CA ALA A 98 10.70 -1.57 7.11
C ALA A 98 11.72 -2.70 6.88
N ALA A 99 12.49 -3.03 7.91
CA ALA A 99 13.39 -4.17 7.94
C ALA A 99 13.59 -4.68 9.36
N GLY A 100 13.67 -6.00 9.52
CA GLY A 100 13.75 -6.64 10.82
C GLY A 100 14.57 -7.91 10.80
N LEU A 101 15.31 -8.16 11.88
CA LEU A 101 16.05 -9.40 12.12
C LEU A 101 15.31 -10.24 13.15
N ALA A 102 15.13 -11.54 12.89
CA ALA A 102 14.56 -12.49 13.83
C ALA A 102 15.70 -13.20 14.57
N PHE A 103 15.86 -12.90 15.87
CA PHE A 103 16.77 -13.65 16.73
C PHE A 103 16.14 -13.95 18.10
N PRO A 104 15.84 -15.21 18.45
CA PRO A 104 16.05 -16.42 17.64
C PRO A 104 15.24 -16.40 16.34
N SER A 105 15.63 -17.24 15.37
CA SER A 105 14.91 -17.38 14.10
C SER A 105 13.47 -17.85 14.34
N ILE A 106 12.58 -17.56 13.39
CA ILE A 106 11.17 -17.94 13.45
C ILE A 106 10.97 -19.16 12.55
N SER A 107 10.59 -20.30 13.13
CA SER A 107 10.21 -21.46 12.33
C SER A 107 8.91 -21.20 11.57
N VAL A 108 8.94 -21.38 10.26
CA VAL A 108 7.82 -21.19 9.34
C VAL A 108 7.66 -22.44 8.48
N ASP A 109 6.43 -22.89 8.31
CA ASP A 109 6.02 -23.96 7.41
C ASP A 109 4.70 -23.59 6.72
N GLY A 110 4.19 -24.47 5.86
CA GLY A 110 2.91 -24.25 5.14
C GLY A 110 1.66 -24.19 6.02
N SER A 111 1.78 -24.39 7.33
CA SER A 111 0.70 -24.28 8.32
C SER A 111 0.89 -23.15 9.32
N THR A 112 1.99 -22.42 9.22
CA THR A 112 2.34 -21.34 10.14
C THR A 112 1.32 -20.22 10.02
N PRO A 113 0.74 -19.76 11.14
CA PRO A 113 -0.24 -18.70 11.13
C PRO A 113 0.38 -17.41 10.61
N ASP A 114 -0.44 -16.62 9.92
CA ASP A 114 -0.06 -15.29 9.46
C ASP A 114 0.34 -14.40 10.65
N PHE A 115 1.39 -13.60 10.47
CA PHE A 115 1.88 -12.67 11.49
C PHE A 115 2.33 -11.34 10.89
N VAL A 116 2.30 -10.29 11.69
CA VAL A 116 2.67 -8.93 11.26
C VAL A 116 4.20 -8.83 11.13
N LEU A 117 4.66 -8.28 10.01
CA LEU A 117 6.05 -7.88 9.80
C LEU A 117 6.26 -6.43 10.25
N ALA A 118 5.41 -5.52 9.77
CA ALA A 118 5.45 -4.11 10.09
C ALA A 118 4.07 -3.47 9.96
N SER A 119 3.89 -2.34 10.63
CA SER A 119 2.68 -1.52 10.59
C SER A 119 3.04 -0.11 10.15
N PHE A 120 2.24 0.45 9.24
CA PHE A 120 2.40 1.81 8.73
C PHE A 120 1.21 2.65 9.16
N THR A 121 1.48 3.80 9.78
CA THR A 121 0.45 4.74 10.23
C THR A 121 0.32 5.87 9.22
N PHE A 122 -0.91 6.06 8.73
CA PHE A 122 -1.22 7.08 7.74
C PHE A 122 -2.20 8.11 8.29
N GLN A 123 -2.10 9.33 7.76
CA GLN A 123 -3.15 10.34 7.84
C GLN A 123 -3.79 10.54 6.46
N ALA A 124 -5.12 10.50 6.41
CA ALA A 124 -5.87 10.75 5.19
C ALA A 124 -5.94 12.27 4.91
N LEU A 125 -5.32 12.72 3.81
CA LEU A 125 -5.22 14.14 3.47
C LEU A 125 -6.35 14.64 2.56
N THR A 126 -6.72 13.84 1.57
CA THR A 126 -7.71 14.23 0.55
C THR A 126 -8.62 13.07 0.20
N ALA A 127 -9.86 13.37 -0.16
CA ALA A 127 -10.85 12.36 -0.53
C ALA A 127 -10.55 11.79 -1.92
N GLY A 128 -10.83 10.49 -2.10
CA GLY A 128 -10.63 9.79 -3.36
C GLY A 128 -10.06 8.38 -3.18
N LEU A 129 -9.70 7.76 -4.29
CA LEU A 129 -8.96 6.51 -4.29
C LEU A 129 -7.51 6.77 -3.89
N ALA A 130 -7.05 6.02 -2.91
CA ALA A 130 -5.66 5.99 -2.46
C ALA A 130 -5.11 4.59 -2.67
N ASN A 131 -3.81 4.48 -2.89
CA ASN A 131 -3.13 3.20 -2.96
C ASN A 131 -1.97 3.18 -1.97
N PHE A 132 -1.82 2.06 -1.27
CA PHE A 132 -0.65 1.72 -0.48
C PHE A 132 -0.05 0.43 -1.05
N SER A 133 1.26 0.41 -1.24
CA SER A 133 1.97 -0.74 -1.78
C SER A 133 3.27 -0.97 -1.03
N VAL A 134 3.70 -2.22 -1.04
CA VAL A 134 5.01 -2.66 -0.57
C VAL A 134 5.67 -3.46 -1.69
N SER A 135 6.96 -3.26 -1.85
CA SER A 135 7.75 -3.94 -2.87
C SER A 135 9.20 -4.11 -2.42
N THR A 136 9.85 -5.10 -3.02
CA THR A 136 11.29 -5.36 -2.84
C THR A 136 12.00 -5.29 -4.17
N ASP A 137 13.18 -4.69 -4.18
CA ASP A 137 14.16 -4.84 -5.24
C ASP A 137 15.14 -5.95 -4.84
N LEU A 138 15.01 -7.14 -5.43
CA LEU A 138 15.91 -8.28 -5.14
C LEU A 138 17.36 -8.07 -5.61
N THR A 139 17.66 -6.97 -6.32
CA THR A 139 19.05 -6.58 -6.59
C THR A 139 19.71 -5.90 -5.40
N ASP A 140 18.92 -5.39 -4.45
CA ASP A 140 19.38 -4.93 -3.14
C ASP A 140 19.39 -6.10 -2.16
N LEU A 141 20.58 -6.45 -1.67
CA LEU A 141 20.80 -7.59 -0.77
C LEU A 141 20.13 -7.42 0.60
N ASN A 142 19.60 -6.24 0.92
CA ASN A 142 18.89 -5.97 2.17
C ASN A 142 17.37 -6.11 2.03
N GLN A 143 16.86 -6.42 0.83
CA GLN A 143 15.42 -6.50 0.55
C GLN A 143 14.99 -7.93 0.19
N GLY A 144 13.85 -8.34 0.72
CA GLY A 144 13.28 -9.68 0.59
C GLY A 144 12.97 -10.32 1.95
N LEU A 145 12.48 -11.55 1.90
CA LEU A 145 12.41 -12.48 3.03
C LEU A 145 13.60 -13.42 2.96
N PHE A 146 14.35 -13.50 4.06
CA PHE A 146 15.55 -14.31 4.16
C PHE A 146 15.28 -15.52 5.04
N PHE A 147 15.41 -16.71 4.46
CA PHE A 147 15.24 -17.97 5.16
C PHE A 147 16.58 -18.71 5.25
N ALA A 148 16.75 -19.53 6.28
CA ALA A 148 18.00 -20.28 6.48
C ALA A 148 18.24 -21.37 5.43
N GLY A 149 17.16 -22.01 4.97
CA GLY A 149 17.20 -23.12 4.02
C GLY A 149 17.10 -22.71 2.55
N LEU A 150 16.95 -21.42 2.25
CA LEU A 150 16.86 -20.89 0.88
C LEU A 150 18.11 -20.10 0.51
N ASP A 151 18.63 -20.37 -0.69
CA ASP A 151 19.79 -19.66 -1.23
C ASP A 151 19.44 -18.23 -1.70
N ASP A 152 18.19 -18.01 -2.12
CA ASP A 152 17.70 -16.73 -2.65
C ASP A 152 16.61 -16.14 -1.76
N ALA A 153 16.61 -14.81 -1.64
CA ALA A 153 15.57 -14.09 -0.92
C ALA A 153 14.23 -14.11 -1.69
N ILE A 154 13.13 -14.27 -0.96
CA ILE A 154 11.79 -14.22 -1.54
C ILE A 154 11.32 -12.76 -1.60
N ALA A 155 10.80 -12.32 -2.75
CA ALA A 155 10.29 -10.96 -2.90
C ALA A 155 9.09 -10.68 -1.99
N ILE A 156 9.00 -9.48 -1.45
CA ILE A 156 7.84 -8.98 -0.70
C ILE A 156 7.08 -8.02 -1.61
N ASN A 157 5.91 -8.43 -2.07
CA ASN A 157 5.05 -7.59 -2.90
C ASN A 157 3.61 -7.62 -2.38
N GLY A 158 2.99 -6.44 -2.33
CA GLY A 158 1.59 -6.29 -1.95
C GLY A 158 1.07 -4.91 -2.35
N SER A 159 -0.21 -4.81 -2.68
CA SER A 159 -0.88 -3.56 -3.01
C SER A 159 -2.30 -3.55 -2.47
N LEU A 160 -2.71 -2.42 -1.91
CA LEU A 160 -3.99 -2.21 -1.26
C LEU A 160 -4.59 -0.89 -1.73
N ASP A 161 -5.74 -0.99 -2.39
CA ASP A 161 -6.56 0.16 -2.73
C ASP A 161 -7.48 0.53 -1.56
N LEU A 162 -7.48 1.81 -1.21
CA LEU A 162 -8.28 2.39 -0.14
C LEU A 162 -9.18 3.49 -0.72
N THR A 163 -10.35 3.68 -0.11
CA THR A 163 -11.24 4.79 -0.47
C THR A 163 -11.35 5.75 0.70
N VAL A 164 -10.92 7.00 0.50
CA VAL A 164 -11.03 8.07 1.48
C VAL A 164 -12.27 8.90 1.20
N ALA A 165 -13.18 8.96 2.16
CA ALA A 165 -14.41 9.75 2.08
C ALA A 165 -14.19 11.20 2.52
N ALA A 166 -14.91 12.13 1.89
CA ALA A 166 -14.95 13.51 2.35
C ALA A 166 -15.85 13.64 3.59
N VAL A 167 -15.43 14.44 4.58
CA VAL A 167 -16.27 14.74 5.74
C VAL A 167 -17.27 15.84 5.36
N PRO A 168 -18.57 15.70 5.70
CA PRO A 168 -19.55 16.76 5.48
C PRO A 168 -19.16 18.05 6.19
N VAL A 169 -19.29 19.18 5.49
CA VAL A 169 -19.00 20.51 6.07
C VAL A 169 -19.93 20.74 7.26
N PRO A 170 -19.41 21.13 8.46
CA PRO A 170 -20.23 21.35 9.63
C PRO A 170 -21.33 22.38 9.38
N ALA A 171 -22.54 22.14 9.91
CA ALA A 171 -23.67 23.06 9.80
C ALA A 171 -23.35 24.47 10.32
N ALA A 172 -22.39 24.59 11.24
CA ALA A 172 -21.88 25.86 11.74
C ALA A 172 -21.30 26.75 10.62
N VAL A 173 -20.68 26.17 9.59
CA VAL A 173 -20.17 26.94 8.43
C VAL A 173 -21.35 27.53 7.65
N TRP A 174 -22.41 26.74 7.44
CA TRP A 174 -23.62 27.22 6.78
C TRP A 174 -24.35 28.30 7.60
N LEU A 175 -24.42 28.14 8.92
CA LEU A 175 -24.99 29.14 9.82
C LEU A 175 -24.15 30.42 9.87
N PHE A 176 -22.83 30.29 9.85
CA PHE A 176 -21.93 31.45 9.79
C PHE A 176 -22.11 32.21 8.47
N LEU A 177 -22.11 31.50 7.34
CA LEU A 177 -22.31 32.10 6.02
C LEU A 177 -23.69 32.75 5.89
N SER A 178 -24.75 32.12 6.43
CA SER A 178 -26.10 32.69 6.40
C SER A 178 -26.21 33.92 7.31
N GLY A 179 -25.58 33.91 8.49
CA GLY A 179 -25.52 35.06 9.40
C GLY A 179 -24.78 36.26 8.80
N VAL A 180 -23.61 36.04 8.18
CA VAL A 180 -22.86 37.09 7.47
C VAL A 180 -23.66 37.63 6.28
N GLY A 181 -24.33 36.74 5.53
CA GLY A 181 -25.22 37.13 4.44
C GLY A 181 -26.36 38.04 4.91
N ALA A 182 -27.04 37.65 6.00
CA ALA A 182 -28.14 38.42 6.58
C ALA A 182 -27.69 39.80 7.07
N LEU A 183 -26.52 39.91 7.70
CA LEU A 183 -25.95 41.19 8.14
C LEU A 183 -25.61 42.12 6.96
N ARG A 184 -25.06 41.58 5.86
CA ARG A 184 -24.80 42.37 4.64
C ARG A 184 -26.09 42.87 3.99
N LEU A 185 -27.13 42.04 3.95
CA LEU A 185 -28.45 42.44 3.43
C LEU A 185 -29.09 43.53 4.28
N HIS A 186 -29.05 43.39 5.62
CA HIS A 186 -29.62 44.38 6.52
C HIS A 186 -28.92 45.75 6.45
N ARG A 187 -27.61 45.76 6.17
CA ARG A 187 -26.84 46.99 5.99
C ARG A 187 -27.12 47.71 4.67
N LYS A 188 -27.65 47.02 3.65
CA LYS A 188 -27.94 47.61 2.33
C LYS A 188 -29.35 48.22 2.24
N THR A 189 -30.23 47.91 3.19
CA THR A 189 -31.60 48.43 3.28
C THR A 189 -31.76 49.61 4.25
N ARG A 190 -30.67 50.07 4.88
CA ARG A 190 -30.59 51.34 5.61
C ARG A 190 -29.76 52.33 4.81
#